data_AF-A0A0F9H2X3-F1
#
_entry.id   AF-A0A0F9H2X3-F1
#
_cell.length_a   1.000
_cell.length_b   1.000
_cell.length_c   1.000
_cell.angle_alpha   90.00
_cell.angle_beta   90.00
_cell.angle_gamma   90.00
#
_symmetry.space_group_name_H-M   'P 1'
#
loop_
_entity.id
_entity.type
_entity.pdbx_description
1 polymer ?
#
loop_
_entity_poly.entity_id
_entity_poly.type
_entity_poly.pdbx_seq_one_letter_code
_entity_poly.pdbx_strand_id
1 'polypeptide(L)'
;MKLTKDNREEFMSKKLVSCSNKGFHMKFKNGWIISVQFGIGNYCENYNNPVEEFREMGVAYASDDAEVWAWNGNEHYPKEPLGYQSPEQILKIINKLSKRKKK
;
A
#
# COMPACT_ATOMS: atom_id res chain seq x y z
N MET A 1 -6.12 -20.08 -5.52
CA MET A 1 -6.28 -19.81 -6.97
C MET A 1 -4.91 -19.51 -7.56
N LYS A 2 -4.48 -20.15 -8.65
CA LYS A 2 -3.23 -19.80 -9.34
C LYS A 2 -3.49 -18.65 -10.31
N LEU A 3 -2.60 -17.65 -10.34
CA LEU A 3 -2.65 -16.57 -11.33
C LEU A 3 -2.31 -17.16 -12.71
N THR A 4 -3.17 -16.93 -13.70
CA THR A 4 -3.00 -17.34 -15.10
C THR A 4 -3.23 -16.13 -16.01
N LYS A 5 -2.94 -16.28 -17.32
CA LYS A 5 -3.28 -15.23 -18.30
C LYS A 5 -4.78 -14.96 -18.33
N ASP A 6 -5.58 -16.02 -18.23
CA ASP A 6 -7.04 -15.96 -18.38
C ASP A 6 -7.75 -15.31 -17.18
N ASN A 7 -7.16 -15.35 -15.98
CA ASN A 7 -7.72 -14.72 -14.78
C ASN A 7 -6.96 -13.45 -14.35
N ARG A 8 -6.02 -12.98 -15.17
CA ARG A 8 -5.19 -11.80 -14.85
C ARG A 8 -6.05 -10.56 -14.62
N GLU A 9 -7.02 -10.29 -15.49
CA GLU A 9 -7.89 -9.12 -15.34
C GLU A 9 -8.74 -9.19 -14.07
N GLU A 10 -9.31 -10.36 -13.79
CA GLU A 10 -10.08 -10.59 -12.56
C GLU A 10 -9.20 -10.40 -11.32
N PHE A 11 -7.98 -10.91 -11.34
CA PHE A 11 -7.02 -10.73 -10.25
C PHE A 11 -6.64 -9.25 -10.06
N MET A 12 -6.37 -8.53 -11.16
CA MET A 12 -6.05 -7.09 -11.11
C MET A 12 -7.27 -6.24 -10.71
N SER A 13 -8.48 -6.79 -10.79
CA SER A 13 -9.72 -6.11 -10.34
C SER A 13 -9.97 -6.22 -8.83
N LYS A 14 -9.24 -7.08 -8.11
CA LYS A 14 -9.45 -7.29 -6.67
C LYS A 14 -9.18 -6.02 -5.88
N LYS A 15 -9.92 -5.83 -4.79
CA LYS A 15 -9.93 -4.58 -4.02
C LYS A 15 -8.90 -4.54 -2.90
N LEU A 16 -8.39 -5.69 -2.47
CA LEU A 16 -7.34 -5.83 -1.48
C LEU A 16 -6.24 -6.65 -2.11
N VAL A 17 -5.04 -6.09 -2.22
CA VAL A 17 -3.90 -6.71 -2.89
C VAL A 17 -2.69 -6.58 -1.98
N SER A 18 -2.02 -7.70 -1.68
CA SER A 18 -0.74 -7.70 -0.96
C SER A 18 0.39 -7.27 -1.91
N CYS A 19 1.33 -6.49 -1.39
CA CYS A 19 2.45 -5.93 -2.15
C CYS A 19 3.77 -6.62 -1.81
N SER A 20 3.89 -7.91 -2.16
CA SER A 20 5.12 -8.70 -1.94
C SER A 20 5.63 -8.66 -0.49
N ASN A 21 4.70 -8.84 0.46
CA ASN A 21 4.92 -8.74 1.91
C ASN A 21 5.33 -7.35 2.42
N LYS A 22 5.47 -6.34 1.55
CA LYS A 22 5.89 -4.97 1.93
C LYS A 22 4.72 -4.06 2.28
N GLY A 23 3.48 -4.54 2.25
CA GLY A 23 2.32 -3.67 2.38
C GLY A 23 1.10 -4.17 1.64
N PHE A 24 0.16 -3.27 1.40
CA PHE A 24 -1.06 -3.55 0.68
C PHE A 24 -1.58 -2.36 -0.11
N HIS A 25 -2.33 -2.67 -1.17
CA HIS A 25 -3.22 -1.74 -1.83
C HIS A 25 -4.68 -2.03 -1.45
N MET A 26 -5.46 -0.96 -1.26
CA MET A 26 -6.90 -1.05 -1.00
C MET A 26 -7.68 -0.09 -1.92
N LYS A 27 -8.63 -0.65 -2.68
CA LYS A 27 -9.51 0.09 -3.59
C LYS A 27 -10.90 0.30 -2.98
N PHE A 28 -11.31 1.54 -2.87
CA PHE A 28 -12.63 1.94 -2.41
C PHE A 28 -13.66 2.00 -3.56
N LYS A 29 -14.96 1.95 -3.22
CA LYS A 29 -16.06 2.04 -4.20
C LYS A 29 -16.06 3.36 -5.00
N ASN A 30 -15.53 4.43 -4.41
CA ASN A 30 -15.42 5.75 -5.06
C ASN A 30 -14.25 5.85 -6.06
N GLY A 31 -13.48 4.77 -6.24
CA GLY A 31 -12.38 4.68 -7.22
C GLY A 31 -11.00 5.00 -6.65
N TRP A 32 -10.91 5.58 -5.45
CA TRP A 32 -9.62 5.80 -4.80
C TRP A 32 -8.95 4.49 -4.44
N ILE A 33 -7.63 4.44 -4.65
CA ILE A 33 -6.75 3.36 -4.23
C ILE A 33 -5.76 3.98 -3.25
N ILE A 34 -5.63 3.38 -2.06
CA ILE A 34 -4.56 3.70 -1.11
C ILE A 34 -3.49 2.62 -1.18
N SER A 35 -2.24 3.03 -1.10
CA SER A 35 -1.06 2.20 -0.88
C SER A 35 -0.49 2.49 0.50
N VAL A 36 -0.27 1.44 1.28
CA VAL A 36 0.34 1.48 2.62
C VAL A 36 1.50 0.49 2.60
N GLN A 37 2.72 0.99 2.70
CA GLN A 37 3.94 0.23 2.45
C GLN A 37 4.93 0.39 3.60
N PHE A 38 5.46 -0.72 4.11
CA PHE A 38 6.29 -0.81 5.31
C PHE A 38 7.46 -1.79 5.13
N GLY A 39 7.93 -1.98 3.90
CA GLY A 39 9.11 -2.79 3.60
C GLY A 39 10.33 -1.94 3.21
N ILE A 40 11.44 -2.61 2.91
CA ILE A 40 12.72 -1.96 2.56
C ILE A 40 12.56 -0.92 1.43
N GLY A 41 13.18 0.25 1.59
CA GLY A 41 13.13 1.35 0.62
C GLY A 41 11.80 2.10 0.55
N ASN A 42 10.78 1.71 1.32
CA ASN A 42 9.63 2.58 1.59
C ASN A 42 9.96 3.48 2.78
N TYR A 43 9.49 4.73 2.78
CA TYR A 43 9.73 5.68 3.86
C TYR A 43 9.04 5.22 5.17
N CYS A 44 9.70 4.33 5.90
CA CYS A 44 9.31 3.68 7.16
C CYS A 44 10.58 3.21 7.90
N GLU A 45 10.45 2.58 9.06
CA GLU A 45 11.58 2.07 9.85
C GLU A 45 12.53 1.16 9.05
N ASN A 46 11.98 0.42 8.08
CA ASN A 46 12.73 -0.51 7.25
C ASN A 46 13.50 0.15 6.10
N TYR A 47 13.44 1.47 5.93
CA TYR A 47 13.93 2.17 4.73
C TYR A 47 15.37 1.77 4.36
N ASN A 48 16.28 1.75 5.34
CA ASN A 48 17.71 1.48 5.14
C ASN A 48 18.13 0.03 5.40
N ASN A 49 17.19 -0.88 5.70
CA ASN A 49 17.55 -2.26 6.00
C ASN A 49 18.05 -3.00 4.74
N PRO A 50 19.05 -3.89 4.87
CA PRO A 50 19.57 -4.65 3.74
C PRO A 50 18.56 -5.70 3.25
N VAL A 51 18.46 -5.87 1.93
CA VAL A 51 17.47 -6.75 1.28
C VAL A 51 17.79 -8.23 1.56
N GLU A 52 19.06 -8.54 1.69
CA GLU A 52 19.59 -9.90 1.87
C GLU A 52 19.11 -10.52 3.19
N GLU A 53 19.16 -9.77 4.29
CA GLU A 53 18.78 -10.25 5.63
C GLU A 53 17.31 -10.67 5.69
N PHE A 54 16.40 -9.85 5.15
CA PHE A 54 14.96 -10.17 5.14
C PHE A 54 14.61 -11.33 4.22
N ARG A 55 15.33 -11.47 3.11
CA ARG A 55 15.14 -12.58 2.16
C ARG A 55 15.53 -13.92 2.78
N GLU A 56 16.62 -13.94 3.54
CA GLU A 56 17.12 -15.15 4.21
C GLU A 56 16.22 -15.57 5.39
N MET A 57 15.66 -14.61 6.12
CA MET A 57 14.76 -14.90 7.24
C MET A 57 13.39 -15.44 6.81
N GLY A 58 12.96 -15.18 5.58
CA GLY A 58 11.66 -15.65 5.07
C GLY A 58 10.45 -15.10 5.84
N VAL A 59 10.63 -14.01 6.60
CA VAL A 59 9.60 -13.38 7.42
C VAL A 59 8.86 -12.29 6.65
N ALA A 60 7.61 -12.00 7.05
CA ALA A 60 6.91 -10.82 6.57
C ALA A 60 7.57 -9.55 7.11
N TYR A 61 7.52 -8.45 6.35
CA TYR A 61 7.95 -7.15 6.88
C TYR A 61 6.98 -6.71 7.98
N ALA A 62 7.53 -6.15 9.04
CA ALA A 62 6.81 -5.46 10.11
C ALA A 62 7.45 -4.09 10.31
N SER A 63 6.65 -3.09 10.69
CA SER A 63 7.12 -1.73 10.96
C SER A 63 6.16 -1.01 11.89
N ASP A 64 6.69 -0.16 12.78
CA ASP A 64 5.88 0.74 13.61
C ASP A 64 5.21 1.86 12.79
N ASP A 65 5.73 2.12 11.59
CA ASP A 65 5.21 3.13 10.67
C ASP A 65 5.22 2.69 9.19
N ALA A 66 4.59 3.48 8.32
CA ALA A 66 4.50 3.17 6.90
C ALA A 66 4.58 4.41 6.01
N GLU A 67 5.00 4.18 4.77
CA GLU A 67 4.76 5.09 3.67
C GLU A 67 3.31 4.96 3.18
N VAL A 68 2.65 6.09 2.96
CA VAL A 68 1.26 6.15 2.50
C VAL A 68 1.13 7.06 1.29
N TRP A 69 0.52 6.53 0.24
CA TRP A 69 0.15 7.31 -0.93
C TRP A 69 -1.19 6.84 -1.49
N ALA A 70 -1.87 7.66 -2.28
CA ALA A 70 -3.15 7.29 -2.87
C ALA A 70 -3.37 7.96 -4.21
N TRP A 71 -4.17 7.31 -5.06
CA TRP A 71 -4.52 7.82 -6.38
C TRP A 71 -5.93 7.44 -6.82
N ASN A 72 -6.47 8.20 -7.76
CA ASN A 72 -7.71 7.93 -8.48
C ASN A 72 -7.57 8.45 -9.92
N GLY A 73 -7.28 7.55 -10.86
CA GLY A 73 -6.84 7.96 -12.20
C GLY A 73 -5.54 8.75 -12.12
N ASN A 74 -5.54 9.98 -12.63
CA ASN A 74 -4.37 10.87 -12.61
C ASN A 74 -4.32 11.74 -11.33
N GLU A 75 -5.37 11.73 -10.50
CA GLU A 75 -5.37 12.48 -9.25
C GLU A 75 -4.61 11.71 -8.16
N HIS A 76 -3.71 12.41 -7.46
CA HIS A 76 -2.93 11.86 -6.36
C HIS A 76 -3.28 12.57 -5.04
N TYR A 77 -3.22 11.83 -3.94
CA TYR A 77 -3.35 12.38 -2.61
C TYR A 77 -2.49 11.62 -1.59
N PRO A 78 -1.58 12.29 -0.88
CA PRO A 78 -1.09 13.66 -1.15
C PRO A 78 -0.38 13.77 -2.50
N LYS A 79 0.12 14.96 -2.85
CA LYS A 79 0.87 15.15 -4.12
C LYS A 79 2.08 14.21 -4.18
N GLU A 80 2.79 14.10 -3.08
CA GLU A 80 3.90 13.16 -2.88
C GLU A 80 3.54 12.13 -1.79
N PRO A 81 4.20 10.96 -1.74
CA PRO A 81 4.04 10.00 -0.64
C PRO A 81 4.32 10.61 0.74
N LEU A 82 3.53 10.23 1.74
CA LEU A 82 3.84 10.53 3.14
C LEU A 82 4.66 9.39 3.73
N GLY A 83 5.88 9.67 4.17
CA GLY A 83 6.66 8.70 4.94
C GLY A 83 6.31 8.65 6.42
N TYR A 84 6.72 7.57 7.08
CA TYR A 84 6.76 7.41 8.53
C TYR A 84 5.42 7.72 9.23
N GLN A 85 4.32 7.23 8.64
CA GLN A 85 2.98 7.42 9.19
C GLN A 85 2.67 6.34 10.22
N SER A 86 2.25 6.75 11.42
CA SER A 86 1.76 5.84 12.46
C SER A 86 0.44 5.16 12.05
N PRO A 87 0.06 4.03 12.69
CA PRO A 87 -1.24 3.38 12.45
C PRO A 87 -2.45 4.32 12.54
N GLU A 88 -2.46 5.26 13.49
CA GLU A 88 -3.54 6.24 13.67
C GLU A 88 -3.59 7.25 12.53
N GLN A 89 -2.43 7.65 12.01
CA GLN A 89 -2.35 8.55 10.85
C GLN A 89 -2.81 7.83 9.57
N ILE A 90 -2.39 6.58 9.38
CA ILE A 90 -2.85 5.71 8.29
C ILE A 90 -4.38 5.59 8.33
N LEU A 91 -4.96 5.29 9.51
CA LEU A 91 -6.41 5.19 9.70
C LEU A 91 -7.14 6.49 9.34
N LYS A 92 -6.60 7.66 9.73
CA LYS A 92 -7.17 8.97 9.36
C LYS A 92 -7.19 9.17 7.85
N ILE A 93 -6.13 8.77 7.14
CA ILE A 93 -6.04 8.88 5.68
C ILE A 93 -7.04 7.93 5.00
N ILE A 94 -7.10 6.67 5.44
CA ILE A 94 -8.08 5.67 4.97
C ILE A 94 -9.51 6.19 5.13
N ASN A 95 -9.85 6.72 6.30
CA ASN A 95 -11.18 7.27 6.58
C ASN A 95 -11.50 8.48 5.69
N LYS A 96 -10.52 9.35 5.44
CA LYS A 96 -10.68 10.49 4.52
C LYS A 96 -10.92 10.03 3.09
N LEU A 97 -10.12 9.08 2.59
CA LEU A 97 -10.21 8.59 1.21
C LEU A 97 -11.50 7.80 0.96
N SER A 98 -11.91 6.96 1.90
CA SER A 98 -13.15 6.16 1.76
C SER A 98 -14.42 7.02 1.61
N LYS A 99 -14.41 8.24 2.17
CA LYS A 99 -15.53 9.19 2.15
C LYS A 99 -15.40 10.27 1.07
N ARG A 100 -14.27 10.33 0.35
CA ARG A 100 -14.01 11.38 -0.64
C ARG A 100 -14.99 11.24 -1.80
N LYS A 101 -15.72 12.32 -2.11
CA LYS A 101 -16.56 12.37 -3.32
C LYS A 101 -15.67 12.44 -4.55
N LYS A 102 -16.10 11.83 -5.65
CA LYS A 102 -15.52 12.16 -6.97
C LYS A 102 -15.76 13.65 -7.20
N LYS A 103 -14.71 14.36 -7.62
CA LYS A 103 -14.87 15.69 -8.20
C LYS A 103 -15.57 15.57 -9.55
#